data_AF-A0A3D2FRK2-F1
#
_entry.id   AF-A0A3D2FRK2-F1
#
_cell.length_a   1.000
_cell.length_b   1.000
_cell.length_c   1.000
_cell.angle_alpha   90.00
_cell.angle_beta   90.00
_cell.angle_gamma   90.00
#
_symmetry.space_group_name_H-M   'P 1'
#
loop_
_entity.id
_entity.type
_entity.pdbx_description
1 polymer ?
#
loop_
_entity_poly.entity_id
_entity_poly.type
_entity_poly.pdbx_seq_one_letter_code
_entity_poly.pdbx_strand_id
1 'polypeptide(L)'
;MDESMLTPGLIPNKEPMIRVGLILPEDNIHSIQISFSDTQCFEIETIDRSHPSFENSDQLSLRIVDGNLVIPELKFKDTVLKIIPSISQDDLFITIDGILAGRGFHWEKKISASYWGILEFCVSNGKMMAVNELPLE
;
A
#
# COMPACT_ATOMS: atom_id res chain seq x y z
N MET A 1 -22.05 -5.94 -13.57
CA MET A 1 -21.45 -6.41 -14.83
C MET A 1 -20.04 -5.85 -14.82
N ASP A 2 -19.04 -6.72 -14.84
CA ASP A 2 -17.63 -6.32 -14.76
C ASP A 2 -17.20 -5.87 -16.16
N GLU A 3 -17.25 -4.56 -16.41
CA GLU A 3 -16.74 -4.01 -17.68
C GLU A 3 -15.23 -4.19 -17.70
N SER A 4 -14.74 -4.93 -18.69
CA SER A 4 -13.31 -5.02 -18.99
C SER A 4 -12.74 -3.60 -19.13
N MET A 5 -11.95 -3.17 -18.14
CA MET A 5 -11.41 -1.81 -18.06
C MET A 5 -10.47 -1.46 -19.22
N LEU A 6 -9.88 -2.45 -19.89
CA LEU A 6 -8.99 -2.28 -21.04
C LEU A 6 -9.31 -3.32 -22.11
N THR A 7 -9.69 -2.86 -23.29
CA THR A 7 -9.93 -3.71 -24.46
C THR A 7 -8.77 -3.57 -25.45
N PRO A 8 -8.11 -4.67 -25.89
CA PRO A 8 -7.01 -4.60 -26.84
C PRO A 8 -7.38 -3.82 -28.11
N GLY A 9 -6.54 -2.85 -28.47
CA GLY A 9 -6.73 -2.02 -29.67
C GLY A 9 -7.70 -0.84 -29.50
N LEU A 10 -8.25 -0.61 -28.31
CA LEU A 10 -9.09 0.54 -27.99
C LEU A 10 -8.40 1.44 -26.95
N ILE A 11 -8.38 2.75 -27.23
CA ILE A 11 -7.93 3.76 -26.26
C ILE A 11 -9.10 4.03 -25.31
N PRO A 12 -8.92 3.88 -23.99
CA PRO A 12 -10.00 4.13 -23.03
C PRO A 12 -10.36 5.62 -23.00
N ASN A 13 -11.65 5.92 -22.86
CA ASN A 13 -12.16 7.29 -22.81
C ASN A 13 -12.06 7.94 -21.41
N LYS A 14 -11.70 7.14 -20.41
CA LYS A 14 -11.40 7.57 -19.04
C LYS A 14 -10.06 6.97 -18.69
N GLU A 15 -9.24 7.73 -17.99
CA GLU A 15 -7.98 7.22 -17.50
C GLU A 15 -8.21 5.96 -16.62
N PRO A 16 -7.50 4.85 -16.92
CA PRO A 16 -7.65 3.62 -16.16
C PRO A 16 -6.88 3.70 -14.85
N MET A 17 -7.41 3.03 -13.82
CA MET A 17 -6.67 2.77 -12.59
C MET A 17 -5.83 1.51 -12.76
N ILE A 18 -4.55 1.57 -12.37
CA ILE A 18 -3.67 0.42 -12.32
C ILE A 18 -3.42 -0.04 -10.89
N ARG A 19 -3.05 -1.32 -10.75
CA ARG A 19 -2.68 -1.95 -9.48
C ARG A 19 -1.30 -2.59 -9.63
N VAL A 20 -0.31 -2.04 -8.92
CA VAL A 20 1.08 -2.47 -8.99
C VAL A 20 1.47 -3.20 -7.71
N GLY A 21 1.89 -4.46 -7.82
CA GLY A 21 2.40 -5.22 -6.69
C GLY A 21 3.77 -4.71 -6.24
N LEU A 22 3.87 -4.19 -5.02
CA LEU A 22 5.11 -3.67 -4.43
C LEU A 22 5.82 -4.70 -3.57
N ILE A 23 5.06 -5.38 -2.70
CA ILE A 23 5.52 -6.50 -1.88
C ILE A 23 4.71 -7.71 -2.29
N LEU A 24 5.37 -8.81 -2.63
CA LEU A 24 4.73 -10.08 -2.94
C LEU A 24 5.01 -11.11 -1.85
N PRO A 25 4.17 -12.17 -1.70
CA PRO A 25 4.39 -13.23 -0.71
C PRO A 25 5.78 -13.90 -0.81
N GLU A 26 6.38 -13.95 -1.99
CA GLU A 26 7.73 -14.49 -2.21
C GLU A 26 8.85 -13.65 -1.57
N ASP A 27 8.60 -12.36 -1.28
CA ASP A 27 9.58 -11.48 -0.61
C ASP A 27 9.81 -11.85 0.85
N ASN A 28 8.91 -12.64 1.46
CA ASN A 28 8.96 -13.04 2.88
C ASN A 28 9.18 -11.85 3.84
N ILE A 29 8.61 -10.68 3.52
CA ILE A 29 8.67 -9.50 4.37
C ILE A 29 7.66 -9.66 5.52
N HIS A 30 8.18 -9.59 6.75
CA HIS A 30 7.37 -9.70 7.98
C HIS A 30 7.07 -8.35 8.64
N SER A 31 7.83 -7.31 8.31
CA SER A 31 7.66 -5.98 8.85
C SER A 31 8.20 -4.92 7.91
N ILE A 32 7.52 -3.78 7.86
CA ILE A 32 7.96 -2.57 7.17
C ILE A 32 7.74 -1.36 8.07
N GLN A 33 8.39 -0.26 7.72
CA GLN A 33 8.03 1.06 8.24
C GLN A 33 7.36 1.86 7.14
N ILE A 34 6.31 2.58 7.51
CA ILE A 34 5.54 3.42 6.61
C ILE A 34 5.64 4.84 7.16
N SER A 35 6.01 5.81 6.34
CA SER A 35 5.96 7.23 6.70
C SER A 35 5.20 8.03 5.66
N PHE A 36 4.66 9.17 6.08
CA PHE A 36 3.77 9.99 5.25
C PHE A 36 4.45 11.32 4.93
N SER A 37 4.17 11.87 3.75
CA SER A 37 4.56 13.25 3.43
C SER A 37 3.84 14.26 4.34
N ASP A 38 2.56 14.00 4.62
CA ASP A 38 1.74 14.71 5.61
C ASP A 38 0.68 13.75 6.17
N THR A 39 0.89 13.26 7.38
CA THR A 39 0.03 12.29 8.06
C THR A 39 -1.44 12.71 8.17
N GLN A 40 -1.72 14.02 8.20
CA GLN A 40 -3.08 14.53 8.33
C GLN A 40 -3.89 14.43 7.03
N CYS A 41 -3.21 14.23 5.90
CA CYS A 41 -3.80 14.12 4.58
C CYS A 41 -4.07 12.67 4.16
N PHE A 42 -4.01 11.70 5.08
CA PHE A 42 -4.29 10.30 4.81
C PHE A 42 -5.33 9.70 5.76
N GLU A 43 -6.12 8.79 5.20
CA GLU A 43 -7.08 7.94 5.89
C GLU A 43 -6.64 6.48 5.84
N ILE A 44 -6.99 5.71 6.87
CA ILE A 44 -6.89 4.25 6.81
C ILE A 44 -8.29 3.66 6.81
N GLU A 45 -8.57 2.89 5.77
CA GLU A 45 -9.76 2.06 5.63
C GLU A 45 -9.40 0.61 5.99
N THR A 46 -10.27 -0.01 6.78
CA THR A 46 -10.20 -1.42 7.18
C THR A 46 -11.52 -2.09 6.80
N ILE A 47 -11.62 -3.43 6.93
CA ILE A 47 -12.85 -4.16 6.59
C ILE A 47 -14.05 -3.60 7.35
N ASP A 48 -13.87 -3.33 8.64
CA ASP A 48 -14.97 -3.02 9.55
C ASP A 48 -15.11 -1.52 9.85
N ARG A 49 -14.07 -0.71 9.59
CA ARG A 49 -14.01 0.69 10.02
C ARG A 49 -13.18 1.56 9.07
N SER A 50 -13.63 2.79 8.86
CA SER A 50 -12.75 3.89 8.43
C SER A 50 -12.22 4.59 9.68
N HIS A 51 -10.90 4.77 9.73
CA HIS A 51 -10.24 5.59 10.74
C HIS A 51 -9.85 6.92 10.08
N PRO A 52 -10.68 7.98 10.22
CA PRO A 52 -10.33 9.29 9.70
C PRO A 52 -9.16 9.84 10.50
N SER A 53 -8.07 10.15 9.79
CA SER A 53 -6.85 10.82 10.25
C SER A 53 -6.09 10.18 11.44
N PHE A 54 -4.76 10.20 11.36
CA PHE A 54 -3.86 9.71 12.40
C PHE A 54 -3.24 10.89 13.14
N GLU A 55 -3.70 11.14 14.36
CA GLU A 55 -3.25 12.32 15.11
C GLU A 55 -1.82 12.23 15.70
N ASN A 56 -1.13 11.07 15.67
CA ASN A 56 -0.04 10.87 16.63
C ASN A 56 1.21 10.11 16.15
N SER A 57 1.41 9.87 14.85
CA SER A 57 2.70 9.33 14.39
C SER A 57 2.97 9.57 12.92
N ASP A 58 4.10 10.22 12.62
CA ASP A 58 4.62 10.39 11.25
C ASP A 58 5.12 9.09 10.64
N GLN A 59 5.15 8.01 11.44
CA GLN A 59 5.59 6.69 11.02
C GLN A 59 4.72 5.59 11.65
N LEU A 60 4.41 4.53 10.89
CA LEU A 60 3.69 3.35 11.36
C LEU A 60 4.54 2.10 11.11
N SER A 61 4.59 1.21 12.11
CA SER A 61 5.21 -0.10 11.97
C SER A 61 4.16 -1.15 11.62
N LEU A 62 4.08 -1.53 10.34
CA LEU A 62 3.21 -2.61 9.89
C LEU A 62 3.94 -3.96 9.98
N ARG A 63 3.32 -4.95 10.64
CA ARG A 63 3.91 -6.28 10.85
C ARG A 63 2.92 -7.40 10.58
N ILE A 64 3.43 -8.58 10.20
CA ILE A 64 2.67 -9.83 10.19
C ILE A 64 2.86 -10.54 11.53
N VAL A 65 1.78 -10.78 12.26
CA VAL A 65 1.75 -11.58 13.50
C VAL A 65 0.58 -12.56 13.44
N ASP A 66 0.86 -13.84 13.57
CA ASP A 66 -0.15 -14.92 13.52
C ASP A 66 -1.09 -14.80 12.31
N GLY A 67 -0.53 -14.51 11.13
CA GLY A 67 -1.30 -14.38 9.89
C GLY A 67 -2.18 -13.13 9.79
N ASN A 68 -1.95 -12.13 10.64
CA ASN A 68 -2.66 -10.84 10.60
C ASN A 68 -1.67 -9.69 10.41
N LEU A 69 -2.09 -8.65 9.71
CA LEU A 69 -1.46 -7.35 9.74
C LEU A 69 -1.71 -6.69 11.10
N VAL A 70 -0.66 -6.16 11.71
CA VAL A 70 -0.71 -5.48 13.00
C VAL A 70 -0.01 -4.13 12.86
N ILE A 71 -0.69 -3.06 13.28
CA ILE A 71 -0.09 -1.73 13.50
C ILE A 71 -0.27 -1.40 14.99
N PRO A 72 0.76 -1.62 15.82
CA PRO A 72 0.67 -1.40 17.27
C PRO A 72 0.23 0.00 17.67
N GLU A 73 0.71 1.01 16.94
CA GLU A 73 0.45 2.43 17.16
C GLU A 73 -1.05 2.75 17.09
N LEU A 74 -1.79 1.98 16.29
CA LEU A 74 -3.21 2.16 16.04
C LEU A 74 -4.08 1.13 16.76
N LYS A 75 -3.45 0.19 17.50
CA LYS A 75 -4.11 -1.02 18.02
C LYS A 75 -4.89 -1.76 16.92
N PHE A 76 -4.38 -1.71 15.71
CA PHE A 76 -4.98 -2.33 14.54
C PHE A 76 -4.50 -3.79 14.43
N LYS A 77 -5.44 -4.69 14.14
CA LYS A 77 -5.18 -6.08 13.81
C LYS A 77 -6.26 -6.59 12.86
N ASP A 78 -5.90 -6.83 11.61
CA ASP A 78 -6.80 -7.39 10.59
C ASP A 78 -5.98 -8.04 9.47
N THR A 79 -6.63 -8.47 8.40
CA THR A 79 -6.02 -9.13 7.24
C THR A 79 -5.83 -8.20 6.05
N VAL A 80 -6.45 -7.02 6.05
CA VAL A 80 -6.33 -6.01 5.00
C VAL A 80 -6.44 -4.60 5.60
N LEU A 81 -5.71 -3.65 5.03
CA LEU A 81 -5.87 -2.22 5.27
C LEU A 81 -5.59 -1.47 3.97
N LYS A 82 -6.24 -0.32 3.78
CA LYS A 82 -5.92 0.64 2.73
C LYS A 82 -5.53 1.96 3.35
N ILE A 83 -4.46 2.56 2.85
CA ILE A 83 -4.10 3.94 3.12
C ILE A 83 -4.51 4.76 1.90
N ILE A 84 -5.35 5.77 2.13
CA ILE A 84 -6.01 6.55 1.08
C ILE A 84 -5.66 8.02 1.29
N PRO A 85 -5.17 8.75 0.28
CA PRO A 85 -5.05 10.20 0.35
C PRO A 85 -6.43 10.84 0.51
N SER A 86 -6.63 11.66 1.54
CA SER A 86 -7.90 12.36 1.80
C SER A 86 -8.15 13.53 0.84
N ILE A 87 -7.12 14.01 0.16
CA ILE A 87 -7.18 15.10 -0.81
C ILE A 87 -6.37 14.77 -2.06
N SER A 88 -6.83 15.27 -3.20
CA SER A 88 -6.09 15.17 -4.46
C SER A 88 -5.02 16.26 -4.53
N GLN A 89 -3.84 15.97 -3.99
CA GLN A 89 -2.64 16.79 -4.14
C GLN A 89 -1.49 15.94 -4.68
N ASP A 90 -0.82 16.44 -5.71
CA ASP A 90 0.28 15.73 -6.41
C ASP A 90 1.51 15.51 -5.52
N ASP A 91 1.61 16.25 -4.41
CA ASP A 91 2.73 16.19 -3.48
C ASP A 91 2.54 15.20 -2.33
N LEU A 92 1.39 14.49 -2.28
CA LEU A 92 1.13 13.49 -1.24
C LEU A 92 1.72 12.13 -1.62
N PHE A 93 2.63 11.65 -0.79
CA PHE A 93 3.27 10.35 -0.97
C PHE A 93 3.41 9.61 0.36
N ILE A 94 3.48 8.28 0.23
CA ILE A 94 3.73 7.36 1.33
C ILE A 94 5.06 6.68 1.06
N THR A 95 5.98 6.75 2.02
CA THR A 95 7.28 6.08 1.93
C THR A 95 7.22 4.74 2.65
N ILE A 96 7.65 3.67 1.97
CA ILE A 96 7.81 2.34 2.56
C ILE A 96 9.30 2.04 2.66
N ASP A 97 9.76 1.77 3.88
CA ASP A 97 11.11 1.27 4.14
C ASP A 97 11.11 -0.27 4.19
N GLY A 98 12.05 -0.87 3.45
CA GLY A 98 12.34 -2.31 3.53
C GLY A 98 11.73 -3.16 2.41
N ILE A 99 11.20 -2.53 1.37
CA ILE A 99 10.77 -3.15 0.11
C ILE A 99 11.95 -3.76 -0.65
N LEU A 100 11.70 -4.90 -1.31
CA LEU A 100 12.70 -5.60 -2.10
C LEU A 100 12.73 -5.06 -3.54
N ALA A 101 13.85 -4.51 -3.97
CA ALA A 101 14.07 -4.09 -5.35
C ALA A 101 15.06 -5.04 -6.03
N GLY A 102 14.82 -5.35 -7.30
CA GLY A 102 15.70 -6.25 -8.08
C GLY A 102 15.51 -7.72 -7.75
N ARG A 103 14.28 -8.14 -7.39
CA ARG A 103 13.97 -9.53 -7.02
C ARG A 103 14.51 -10.53 -8.03
N GLY A 104 15.31 -11.49 -7.57
CA GLY A 104 15.89 -12.55 -8.40
C GLY A 104 17.07 -12.10 -9.27
N PHE A 105 17.59 -10.88 -9.08
CA PHE A 105 18.78 -10.38 -9.75
C PHE A 105 19.97 -10.24 -8.78
N HIS A 106 21.19 -10.21 -9.31
CA HIS A 106 22.43 -10.07 -8.52
C HIS A 106 22.54 -8.77 -7.72
N TRP A 107 21.71 -7.77 -8.01
CA TRP A 107 21.69 -6.49 -7.32
C TRP A 107 20.48 -6.33 -6.39
N GLU A 108 19.78 -7.43 -6.10
CA GLU A 108 18.66 -7.46 -5.15
C GLU A 108 19.05 -6.77 -3.83
N LYS A 109 18.23 -5.79 -3.42
CA LYS A 109 18.47 -5.02 -2.19
C LYS A 109 17.17 -4.52 -1.58
N LYS A 110 17.19 -4.29 -0.27
CA LYS A 110 16.13 -3.55 0.41
C LYS A 110 16.32 -2.06 0.20
N ILE A 111 15.25 -1.35 -0.16
CA ILE A 111 15.27 0.09 -0.37
C ILE A 111 14.19 0.79 0.45
N SER A 112 14.27 2.11 0.49
CA SER A 112 13.18 3.01 0.82
C SER A 112 12.68 3.62 -0.48
N ALA A 113 11.37 3.62 -0.71
CA ALA A 113 10.77 4.29 -1.86
C ALA A 113 9.42 4.91 -1.50
N SER A 114 9.10 5.99 -2.20
CA SER A 114 7.86 6.74 -2.04
C SER A 114 6.88 6.41 -3.16
N TYR A 115 5.60 6.34 -2.80
CA TYR A 115 4.49 5.95 -3.66
C TYR A 115 3.34 6.93 -3.53
N TRP A 116 2.68 7.21 -4.66
CA TRP A 116 1.51 8.08 -4.74
C TRP A 116 0.23 7.25 -4.85
N GLY A 117 -0.91 7.86 -4.55
CA GLY A 117 -2.21 7.19 -4.63
C GLY A 117 -2.48 6.29 -3.42
N ILE A 118 -3.25 5.22 -3.64
CA ILE A 118 -3.73 4.34 -2.59
C ILE A 118 -2.70 3.22 -2.37
N LEU A 119 -2.42 2.89 -1.11
CA LEU A 119 -1.66 1.70 -0.74
C LEU A 119 -2.55 0.70 -0.03
N GLU A 120 -2.75 -0.46 -0.64
CA GLU A 120 -3.44 -1.60 -0.04
C GLU A 120 -2.41 -2.60 0.50
N PHE A 121 -2.53 -2.94 1.78
CA PHE A 121 -1.79 -4.03 2.40
C PHE A 121 -2.75 -5.16 2.72
N CYS A 122 -2.38 -6.40 2.40
CA CYS A 122 -3.17 -7.56 2.76
C CYS A 122 -2.31 -8.77 3.12
N VAL A 123 -2.93 -9.76 3.75
CA VAL A 123 -2.33 -11.08 4.00
C VAL A 123 -2.72 -12.04 2.88
N SER A 124 -1.73 -12.58 2.19
CA SER A 124 -1.91 -13.65 1.20
C SER A 124 -1.03 -14.84 1.58
N ASN A 125 -1.66 -16.01 1.78
CA ASN A 125 -1.00 -17.23 2.24
C ASN A 125 -0.15 -17.05 3.52
N GLY A 126 -0.65 -16.24 4.46
CA GLY A 126 0.05 -15.94 5.73
C GLY A 126 1.24 -14.97 5.59
N LYS A 127 1.44 -14.36 4.42
CA LYS A 127 2.53 -13.43 4.15
C LYS A 127 1.99 -12.06 3.74
N MET A 128 2.80 -11.02 3.95
CA MET A 128 2.45 -9.65 3.56
C MET A 128 2.44 -9.51 2.04
N MET A 129 1.43 -8.82 1.53
CA MET A 129 1.38 -8.31 0.17
C MET A 129 1.02 -6.83 0.22
N ALA A 130 1.65 -6.02 -0.62
CA ALA A 130 1.36 -4.59 -0.75
C ALA A 130 1.12 -4.26 -2.21
N VAL A 131 0.06 -3.50 -2.47
CA VAL A 131 -0.37 -3.09 -3.81
C VAL A 131 -0.56 -1.59 -3.81
N ASN A 132 0.02 -0.92 -4.81
CA ASN A 132 -0.22 0.48 -5.06
C ASN A 132 -1.28 0.63 -6.16
N GLU A 133 -2.34 1.36 -5.85
CA GLU A 133 -3.41 1.69 -6.78
C GLU A 133 -3.35 3.19 -7.12
N LEU A 134 -3.20 3.48 -8.40
CA LEU A 134 -2.97 4.83 -8.92
C LEU A 134 -3.47 4.93 -10.37
N PRO A 135 -3.72 6.14 -10.87
CA PRO A 135 -3.96 6.38 -12.30
C PRO A 135 -2.76 5.92 -13.15
N LEU A 136 -2.99 5.63 -14.44
CA LEU A 136 -1.96 5.10 -15.32
C LEU A 136 -0.94 6.16 -15.78
N GLU A 137 -1.37 7.42 -15.97
CA GLU A 137 -0.55 8.52 -16.52
C GLU A 137 -0.22 9.60 -15.48
#